data_AF-Q3SJB2-F1
#
_entry.id   AF-Q3SJB2-F1
#
_cell.length_a   1.000
_cell.length_b   1.000
_cell.length_c   1.000
_cell.angle_alpha   90.00
_cell.angle_beta   90.00
_cell.angle_gamma   90.00
#
_symmetry.space_group_name_H-M   'P 1'
#
loop_
_entity.id
_entity.type
_entity.pdbx_description
1 polymer ?
#
loop_
_entity_poly.entity_id
_entity_poly.type
_entity_poly.pdbx_seq_one_letter_code
_entity_poly.pdbx_strand_id
1 'polypeptide(L)'
;MVKTMVMRKRGAGFTLIEILVVMAIVATLLTIAAPRYFNQSDRAKEAVLRQNLAVMRDAIDKYYGDVGVYPESLDALVAGKYLRRIPPDPITESDATWVTVSPEDPAQGRVFDVRSGSPAHAAW
;
A
#
# COMPACT_ATOMS: atom_id res chain seq x y z
N MET A 1 -49.79 -59.34 25.76
CA MET A 1 -48.80 -58.68 24.87
C MET A 1 -49.15 -57.20 24.81
N VAL A 2 -48.50 -56.36 25.62
CA VAL A 2 -48.84 -54.92 25.77
C VAL A 2 -47.92 -54.11 24.85
N LYS A 3 -48.51 -53.35 23.93
CA LYS A 3 -47.80 -52.55 22.93
C LYS A 3 -47.48 -51.16 23.52
N THR A 4 -46.24 -50.93 23.93
CA THR A 4 -45.80 -49.64 24.46
C THR A 4 -45.82 -48.58 23.35
N MET A 5 -46.68 -47.57 23.48
CA MET A 5 -46.81 -46.49 22.50
C MET A 5 -45.71 -45.44 22.76
N VAL A 6 -44.68 -45.39 21.92
CA VAL A 6 -43.64 -44.35 22.01
C VAL A 6 -44.20 -43.06 21.42
N MET A 7 -44.49 -42.07 22.27
CA MET A 7 -44.85 -40.72 21.84
C MET A 7 -43.61 -40.02 21.25
N ARG A 8 -43.58 -39.88 19.92
CA ARG A 8 -42.58 -39.08 19.23
C ARG A 8 -42.88 -37.60 19.49
N LYS A 9 -42.02 -36.91 20.25
CA LYS A 9 -42.10 -35.44 20.41
C LYS A 9 -42.02 -34.81 19.02
N ARG A 10 -43.04 -34.05 18.64
CA ARG A 10 -42.99 -33.19 17.44
C ARG A 10 -41.92 -32.14 17.68
N GLY A 11 -40.84 -32.17 16.89
CA GLY A 11 -39.82 -31.12 16.92
C GLY A 11 -40.47 -29.80 16.52
N ALA A 12 -40.23 -28.74 17.28
CA ALA A 12 -40.64 -27.39 16.90
C ALA A 12 -39.90 -27.02 15.60
N GLY A 13 -40.65 -26.69 14.55
CA GLY A 13 -40.10 -26.19 13.29
C GLY A 13 -39.93 -24.67 13.35
N PHE A 14 -38.98 -24.15 12.57
CA PHE A 14 -38.76 -22.72 12.41
C PHE A 14 -39.97 -22.04 11.79
N THR A 15 -40.28 -20.83 12.23
CA THR A 15 -41.34 -20.02 11.63
C THR A 15 -40.80 -19.14 10.51
N LEU A 16 -41.65 -18.78 9.53
CA LEU A 16 -41.26 -17.87 8.45
C LEU A 16 -40.76 -16.52 8.98
N ILE A 17 -41.39 -16.01 10.04
CA ILE A 17 -41.00 -14.75 10.67
C ILE A 17 -39.59 -14.82 11.27
N GLU A 18 -39.19 -15.97 11.78
CA GLU A 18 -37.87 -16.20 12.37
C GLU A 18 -36.76 -16.11 11.32
N ILE A 19 -36.99 -16.70 10.14
CA ILE A 19 -36.06 -16.59 9.01
C ILE A 19 -35.99 -15.16 8.48
N LEU A 20 -37.12 -14.44 8.42
CA LEU A 20 -37.14 -13.03 8.00
C LEU A 20 -36.32 -12.13 8.93
N VAL A 21 -36.45 -12.31 10.25
CA VAL A 21 -35.67 -11.54 11.23
C VAL A 21 -34.18 -11.87 11.13
N VAL A 22 -33.81 -13.14 10.99
CA VAL A 22 -32.40 -13.54 10.82
C VAL A 22 -31.80 -12.93 9.56
N MET A 23 -32.50 -12.99 8.43
CA MET A 23 -32.04 -12.38 7.18
C MET A 23 -31.89 -10.86 7.30
N ALA A 24 -32.82 -10.19 8.00
CA ALA A 24 -32.72 -8.75 8.25
C ALA A 24 -31.48 -8.38 9.08
N ILE A 25 -31.15 -9.18 10.11
CA ILE A 25 -29.94 -8.99 10.92
C ILE A 25 -28.69 -9.23 10.07
N VAL A 26 -28.62 -10.33 9.31
CA VAL A 26 -27.47 -10.63 8.45
C VAL A 26 -27.24 -9.53 7.40
N ALA A 27 -28.31 -9.07 6.73
CA ALA A 27 -28.21 -7.97 5.75
C ALA A 27 -27.67 -6.67 6.38
N THR A 28 -28.08 -6.37 7.61
CA THR A 28 -27.61 -5.19 8.37
C THR A 28 -26.15 -5.33 8.81
N LEU A 29 -25.71 -6.53 9.19
CA LEU A 29 -24.32 -6.76 9.56
C LEU A 29 -23.38 -6.64 8.34
N LEU A 30 -23.82 -7.12 7.17
CA LEU A 30 -23.02 -7.04 5.94
C LEU A 30 -22.77 -5.60 5.49
N THR A 31 -23.74 -4.69 5.64
CA THR A 31 -23.55 -3.27 5.31
C THR A 31 -22.54 -2.57 6.22
N ILE A 32 -22.42 -2.99 7.48
CA ILE A 32 -21.45 -2.41 8.44
C ILE A 32 -20.04 -3.02 8.26
N ALA A 33 -19.94 -4.29 7.86
CA ALA A 33 -18.68 -5.01 7.79
C ALA A 33 -17.80 -4.67 6.57
N ALA A 34 -18.39 -4.22 5.45
CA ALA A 34 -17.68 -4.05 4.19
C ALA A 34 -16.60 -2.93 4.11
N PRO A 35 -16.75 -1.72 4.68
CA PRO A 35 -16.01 -0.56 4.18
C PRO A 35 -14.61 -0.32 4.79
N ARG A 36 -14.03 -1.21 5.60
CA ARG A 36 -12.84 -0.84 6.41
C ARG A 36 -11.46 -1.23 5.88
N TYR A 37 -11.35 -2.04 4.82
CA TYR A 37 -10.05 -2.60 4.44
C TYR A 37 -9.19 -1.72 3.52
N PHE A 38 -9.78 -0.91 2.64
CA PHE A 38 -9.03 -0.25 1.57
C PHE A 38 -8.09 0.86 2.08
N ASN A 39 -8.50 1.65 3.07
CA ASN A 39 -7.74 2.82 3.51
C ASN A 39 -6.44 2.49 4.28
N GLN A 40 -6.32 1.31 4.89
CA GLN A 40 -5.14 0.98 5.70
C GLN A 40 -3.95 0.57 4.84
N SER A 41 -4.22 -0.15 3.74
CA SER A 41 -3.20 -0.56 2.77
C SER A 41 -2.60 0.65 2.07
N ASP A 42 -3.44 1.58 1.60
CA ASP A 42 -2.97 2.77 0.89
C ASP A 42 -2.11 3.66 1.78
N ARG A 43 -2.52 3.88 3.04
CA ARG A 43 -1.71 4.61 4.02
C ARG A 43 -0.36 3.95 4.30
N ALA A 44 -0.31 2.61 4.34
CA ALA A 44 0.93 1.89 4.52
C ALA A 44 1.86 2.07 3.30
N LYS A 45 1.31 1.99 2.09
CA LYS A 45 2.05 2.26 0.85
C LYS A 45 2.59 3.70 0.82
N GLU A 46 1.79 4.70 1.20
CA GLU A 46 2.23 6.09 1.29
C GLU A 46 3.35 6.30 2.33
N ALA A 47 3.26 5.65 3.49
CA ALA A 47 4.30 5.73 4.51
C ALA A 47 5.64 5.15 4.00
N VAL A 48 5.59 4.01 3.32
CA VAL A 48 6.76 3.39 2.68
C VAL A 48 7.30 4.29 1.56
N LEU A 49 6.42 4.91 0.76
CA LEU A 49 6.83 5.83 -0.30
C LEU A 49 7.65 6.99 0.25
N ARG A 50 7.14 7.65 1.30
CA ARG A 50 7.85 8.77 1.95
C ARG A 50 9.21 8.34 2.49
N GLN A 51 9.28 7.15 3.09
CA GLN A 51 10.54 6.63 3.61
C GLN A 51 11.54 6.32 2.48
N ASN A 52 11.09 5.71 1.40
CA ASN A 52 11.95 5.41 0.24
C ASN A 52 12.48 6.71 -0.39
N LEU A 53 11.62 7.72 -0.58
CA LEU A 53 12.02 9.03 -1.07
C LEU A 53 13.05 9.69 -0.15
N ALA A 54 12.84 9.67 1.17
CA ALA A 54 13.78 10.24 2.13
C ALA A 54 15.16 9.56 2.06
N VAL A 55 15.19 8.23 1.99
CA VAL A 55 16.44 7.46 1.87
C VAL A 55 17.16 7.75 0.55
N MET A 56 16.43 7.84 -0.56
CA MET A 56 17.05 8.16 -1.86
C MET A 56 17.58 9.59 -1.92
N ARG A 57 16.83 10.57 -1.40
CA ARG A 57 17.26 11.97 -1.32
C ARG A 57 18.51 12.12 -0.46
N ASP A 58 18.53 11.48 0.72
CA ASP A 58 19.72 11.44 1.58
C ASP A 58 20.93 10.78 0.89
N ALA A 59 20.71 9.76 0.06
CA ALA A 59 21.79 9.16 -0.75
C ALA A 59 22.29 10.10 -1.86
N ILE A 60 21.40 10.87 -2.50
CA ILE A 60 21.76 11.91 -3.48
C ILE A 60 22.61 13.00 -2.81
N ASP A 61 22.16 13.50 -1.66
CA ASP A 61 22.86 14.56 -0.91
C ASP A 61 24.25 14.09 -0.46
N LYS A 62 24.38 12.84 -0.02
CA LYS A 62 25.67 12.23 0.32
C LYS A 62 26.59 12.12 -0.89
N TYR A 63 26.07 11.67 -2.03
CA TYR A 63 26.84 11.61 -3.27
C TYR A 63 27.37 13.00 -3.66
N TYR A 64 26.51 14.03 -3.58
CA TYR A 64 26.90 15.40 -3.83
C TYR A 64 27.96 15.89 -2.84
N GLY A 65 27.81 15.57 -1.55
CA GLY A 65 28.79 15.91 -0.51
C GLY A 65 30.18 15.32 -0.75
N ASP A 66 30.25 14.10 -1.30
CA ASP A 66 31.51 13.39 -1.53
C ASP A 66 32.16 13.72 -2.89
N VAL A 67 31.34 13.86 -3.95
CA VAL A 67 31.82 14.02 -5.34
C VAL A 67 31.81 15.49 -5.78
N GLY A 68 30.97 16.32 -5.15
CA GLY A 68 30.78 17.74 -5.51
C GLY A 68 29.85 17.98 -6.70
N VAL A 69 29.25 16.92 -7.26
CA VAL A 69 28.22 16.98 -8.31
C VAL A 69 27.14 15.94 -8.03
N TYR A 70 25.91 16.23 -8.44
CA TYR A 70 24.78 15.31 -8.36
C TYR A 70 24.99 14.12 -9.31
N PRO A 71 24.46 12.95 -8.97
CA PRO A 71 24.62 11.77 -9.80
C PRO A 71 23.96 11.94 -11.18
N GLU A 72 24.54 11.29 -12.19
CA GLU A 72 24.00 11.29 -13.57
C GLU A 72 22.74 10.42 -13.70
N SER A 73 22.57 9.43 -12.82
CA SER A 73 21.41 8.54 -12.74
C SER A 73 21.26 7.95 -11.34
N LEU A 74 20.08 7.39 -11.03
CA LEU A 74 19.88 6.66 -9.76
C LEU A 74 20.78 5.42 -9.66
N ASP A 75 21.16 4.81 -10.78
CA ASP A 75 22.09 3.68 -10.81
C ASP A 75 23.49 4.06 -10.32
N ALA A 76 23.90 5.32 -10.51
CA ALA A 76 25.19 5.82 -10.00
C ALA A 76 25.26 5.76 -8.47
N LEU A 77 24.13 5.91 -7.77
CA LEU A 77 24.05 5.76 -6.32
C LEU A 77 24.28 4.31 -5.87
N VAL A 78 23.84 3.34 -6.68
CA VAL A 78 24.06 1.91 -6.41
C VAL A 78 25.52 1.55 -6.70
N ALA A 79 26.06 2.00 -7.84
CA ALA A 79 27.45 1.79 -8.21
C ALA A 79 28.42 2.42 -7.18
N GLY A 80 28.10 3.62 -6.70
CA GLY A 80 28.83 4.34 -5.65
C GLY A 80 28.59 3.80 -4.24
N LYS A 81 27.76 2.76 -4.06
CA LYS A 81 27.41 2.14 -2.77
C LYS A 81 26.71 3.06 -1.76
N TYR A 82 26.15 4.18 -2.21
CA TYR A 82 25.26 5.03 -1.41
C TYR A 82 23.90 4.34 -1.20
N LEU A 83 23.46 3.55 -2.18
CA LEU A 83 22.32 2.66 -2.07
C LEU A 83 22.73 1.22 -2.31
N ARG A 84 22.11 0.28 -1.61
CA ARG A 84 22.29 -1.17 -1.88
C ARG A 84 21.57 -1.60 -3.16
N ARG A 85 20.42 -0.98 -3.42
CA ARG A 85 19.57 -1.13 -4.60
C ARG A 85 18.60 0.03 -4.65
N ILE A 86 18.03 0.30 -5.82
CA ILE A 86 16.91 1.23 -5.95
C ILE A 86 15.67 0.57 -5.33
N PRO A 87 14.99 1.21 -4.36
CA PRO A 87 13.75 0.67 -3.81
C PRO A 87 12.62 0.79 -4.84
N PRO A 88 11.68 -0.17 -4.91
CA PRO A 88 10.50 -0.02 -5.74
C PRO A 88 9.58 1.07 -5.16
N ASP A 89 8.91 1.81 -6.03
CA ASP A 89 7.81 2.69 -5.68
C ASP A 89 6.62 1.83 -5.23
N PRO A 90 6.14 1.93 -3.97
CA PRO A 90 5.07 1.08 -3.45
C PRO A 90 3.68 1.42 -4.02
N ILE A 91 3.54 2.54 -4.71
CA ILE A 91 2.28 2.95 -5.36
C ILE A 91 2.18 2.33 -6.76
N THR A 92 3.25 2.41 -7.55
CA THR A 92 3.30 1.82 -8.91
C THR A 92 3.83 0.38 -8.93
N GLU A 93 4.37 -0.09 -7.80
CA GLU A 93 4.99 -1.40 -7.60
C GLU A 93 6.19 -1.65 -8.52
N SER A 94 6.92 -0.59 -8.90
CA SER A 94 8.04 -0.64 -9.84
C SER A 94 9.21 0.24 -9.40
N ASP A 95 10.43 -0.18 -9.69
CA ASP A 95 11.66 0.60 -9.48
C ASP A 95 12.04 1.47 -10.70
N ALA A 96 11.37 1.29 -11.83
CA ALA A 96 11.64 2.03 -13.07
C ALA A 96 10.80 3.30 -13.23
N THR A 97 9.79 3.52 -12.36
CA THR A 97 8.83 4.61 -12.50
C THR A 97 9.23 5.88 -11.77
N TRP A 98 10.39 5.90 -11.10
CA TRP A 98 10.88 7.10 -10.43
C TRP A 98 11.15 8.22 -11.44
N VAL A 99 10.64 9.40 -11.14
CA VAL A 99 10.85 10.61 -11.94
C VAL A 99 11.98 11.41 -11.31
N THR A 100 13.08 11.58 -12.04
CA THR A 100 14.22 12.39 -11.59
C THR A 100 14.02 13.85 -11.94
N VAL A 101 14.40 14.74 -11.02
CA VAL A 101 14.38 16.18 -11.20
C VAL A 101 15.82 16.67 -11.36
N SER A 102 16.07 17.45 -12.40
CA SER A 102 17.38 18.03 -12.66
C SER A 102 17.65 19.28 -11.83
N PRO A 103 18.91 19.51 -11.43
CA PRO A 103 19.32 20.74 -10.75
C PRO A 103 19.12 21.96 -11.66
N GLU A 104 19.01 23.16 -11.06
CA GLU A 104 18.88 24.43 -11.79
C GLU A 104 20.11 24.71 -12.66
N ASP A 105 21.30 24.35 -12.17
CA ASP A 105 22.56 24.45 -12.88
C ASP A 105 22.93 23.09 -13.50
N PRO A 106 22.92 22.96 -14.84
CA PRO A 106 23.27 21.72 -15.52
C PRO A 106 24.70 21.25 -15.28
N ALA A 107 25.60 22.14 -14.85
CA ALA A 107 26.98 21.76 -14.51
C ALA A 107 27.05 20.92 -13.22
N GLN A 108 26.00 20.95 -12.40
CA GLN A 108 25.94 20.24 -11.13
C GLN A 108 25.45 18.80 -11.27
N GLY A 109 25.20 18.28 -12.48
CA GLY A 109 24.76 16.90 -12.71
C GLY A 109 23.29 16.79 -13.12
N ARG A 110 22.69 15.60 -12.99
CA ARG A 110 21.34 15.32 -13.56
C ARG A 110 20.24 14.99 -12.56
N VAL A 111 20.58 14.41 -11.41
CA VAL A 111 19.59 13.93 -10.44
C VAL A 111 19.75 14.69 -9.13
N PHE A 112 19.06 15.83 -9.03
CA PHE A 112 18.95 16.63 -7.82
C PHE A 112 17.92 16.06 -6.84
N ASP A 113 16.78 15.65 -7.37
CA ASP A 113 15.67 15.11 -6.58
C ASP A 113 14.99 13.95 -7.33
N VAL A 114 14.20 13.16 -6.61
CA VAL A 114 13.43 12.03 -7.11
C VAL A 114 12.00 12.08 -6.61
N ARG A 115 11.04 11.72 -7.46
CA ARG A 115 9.60 11.70 -7.16
C ARG A 115 8.93 10.44 -7.66
N SER A 116 7.81 10.07 -7.03
CA SER A 116 6.98 8.96 -7.50
C SER A 116 6.47 9.20 -8.93
N GLY A 117 6.34 8.13 -9.70
CA GLY A 117 5.71 8.16 -11.03
C GLY A 117 4.18 8.23 -10.97
N SER A 118 3.58 8.12 -9.78
CA SER A 118 2.13 8.24 -9.57
C SER A 118 1.67 9.69 -9.77
N PRO A 119 0.68 9.97 -10.65
CA PRO A 119 0.12 11.32 -10.81
C PRO A 119 -0.46 11.91 -9.52
N ALA A 120 -0.98 11.05 -8.63
CA ALA A 120 -1.56 11.48 -7.36
C ALA A 120 -0.51 11.95 -6.33
N HIS A 121 0.75 11.54 -6.50
CA HIS A 121 1.85 11.80 -5.56
C HIS A 121 3.03 12.54 -6.20
N ALA A 122 2.85 13.08 -7.41
CA ALA A 122 3.87 13.81 -8.17
C ALA A 122 4.33 15.14 -7.53
N ALA A 123 3.61 15.62 -6.52
CA ALA A 123 3.91 16.84 -5.78
C ALA A 123 4.82 16.62 -4.56
N TRP A 124 5.20 15.37 -4.25
CA TRP A 124 5.98 14.99 -3.06
C TRP A 124 7.46 14.78 -3.37
#